data_AF-A0A6L8HCN3-F1
#
_entry.id   AF-A0A6L8HCN3-F1
#
_cell.length_a   1.000
_cell.length_b   1.000
_cell.length_c   1.000
_cell.angle_alpha   90.00
_cell.angle_beta   90.00
_cell.angle_gamma   90.00
#
_symmetry.space_group_name_H-M   'P 1'
#
loop_
_entity.id
_entity.type
_entity.pdbx_description
1 polymer ?
#
loop_
_entity_poly.entity_id
_entity_poly.type
_entity_poly.pdbx_seq_one_letter_code
_entity_poly.pdbx_strand_id
1 'polypeptide(L)'
;MNETANPLLERTFPVPFDRIRPGDVGPAVAEVLARATERIDELGAGSGGSYDDVLGALDALTEEVERTWSPVSHLHNVDATPDLREAYAAALPDVTRFSSRLHHHEGLFARLRDFADSPAGMSLTGLRRRHLERTLRDFRRAGAGLGPARKQTLEDLRLELSELSRSFEEHLLEETAAFGKVVADADALAGLPETALERAAQLAADRGEKGWLITLDMPSVQAVLQHADDRTLRHEIHTAYLDRCTAGERDNRPLISRILEVRREIADLLGYPDFPDYRVETLMARSGASVRSFLDELIDRTRPFHERDTGELEAHARRSGLGDLRPWDVGWQMEKLRRERFDVDDEMLRPWFPLDEVQAGLFEIAERLFGLSVRRVDNPAVWHPDVGYFEVRDEAGLHLGSFYTDWFPRETKRQGAWMDSLVSGGPAPGGGFR
;
A
#
# COMPACT_ATOMS: atom_id res chain seq x y z
N MET A 1 18.62 -38.07 14.26
CA MET A 1 17.84 -37.56 13.11
C MET A 1 18.36 -36.16 12.89
N ASN A 2 19.01 -35.90 11.75
CA ASN A 2 19.50 -34.56 11.44
C ASN A 2 18.28 -33.64 11.36
N GLU A 3 18.11 -32.74 12.33
CA GLU A 3 17.19 -31.62 12.21
C GLU A 3 17.56 -30.88 10.93
N THR A 4 16.72 -30.98 9.90
CA THR A 4 16.80 -30.09 8.74
C THR A 4 16.73 -28.66 9.27
N ALA A 5 17.79 -27.89 9.07
CA ALA A 5 17.85 -26.49 9.48
C ALA A 5 16.64 -25.74 8.91
N ASN A 6 16.00 -24.91 9.74
CA ASN A 6 14.83 -24.15 9.34
C ASN A 6 15.21 -23.16 8.21
N PRO A 7 14.59 -23.24 7.02
CA PRO A 7 14.98 -22.43 5.86
C PRO A 7 14.80 -20.92 6.07
N LEU A 8 13.93 -20.50 7.00
CA LEU A 8 13.74 -19.09 7.34
C LEU A 8 14.88 -18.52 8.18
N LEU A 9 15.67 -19.38 8.83
CA LEU A 9 16.87 -19.00 9.58
C LEU A 9 18.14 -19.06 8.71
N GLU A 10 18.04 -19.59 7.49
CA GLU A 10 19.15 -19.62 6.55
C GLU A 10 19.38 -18.23 5.95
N ARG A 11 20.62 -17.72 6.08
CA ARG A 11 20.99 -16.43 5.48
C ARG A 11 21.47 -16.55 4.04
N THR A 12 20.70 -17.25 3.21
CA THR A 12 21.02 -17.52 1.81
C THR A 12 20.43 -16.46 0.86
N PHE A 13 21.01 -16.36 -0.34
CA PHE A 13 20.50 -15.59 -1.47
C PHE A 13 20.69 -16.45 -2.74
N PRO A 14 19.64 -16.68 -3.55
CA PRO A 14 18.25 -16.26 -3.37
C PRO A 14 17.58 -16.90 -2.14
N VAL A 15 16.45 -16.31 -1.70
CA VAL A 15 15.61 -16.88 -0.63
C VAL A 15 15.06 -18.24 -1.09
N PRO A 16 15.16 -19.31 -0.28
CA PRO A 16 14.76 -20.65 -0.67
C PRO A 16 13.25 -20.87 -0.54
N PHE A 17 12.44 -20.12 -1.31
CA PHE A 17 10.98 -20.14 -1.22
C PHE A 17 10.37 -21.53 -1.43
N ASP A 18 10.99 -22.33 -2.30
CA ASP A 18 10.60 -23.70 -2.60
C ASP A 18 10.72 -24.65 -1.39
N ARG A 19 11.47 -24.26 -0.36
CA ARG A 19 11.71 -25.04 0.87
C ARG A 19 10.92 -24.55 2.08
N ILE A 20 10.43 -23.31 2.08
CA ILE A 20 9.67 -22.75 3.21
C ILE A 20 8.32 -23.47 3.33
N ARG A 21 7.98 -23.94 4.53
CA ARG A 21 6.70 -24.57 4.86
C ARG A 21 6.00 -23.84 6.01
N PRO A 22 4.67 -23.92 6.13
CA PRO A 22 3.94 -23.28 7.23
C PRO A 22 4.46 -23.65 8.62
N GLY A 23 4.88 -24.91 8.81
CA GLY A 23 5.44 -25.39 10.07
C GLY A 23 6.78 -24.76 10.47
N ASP A 24 7.49 -24.12 9.54
CA ASP A 24 8.77 -23.44 9.82
C ASP A 24 8.57 -22.08 10.50
N VAL A 25 7.41 -21.44 10.31
CA VAL A 25 7.16 -20.04 10.68
C VAL A 25 7.27 -19.84 12.20
N GLY A 26 6.49 -20.59 12.98
CA GLY A 26 6.45 -20.45 14.43
C GLY A 26 7.82 -20.61 15.09
N PRO A 27 8.54 -21.72 14.86
CA PRO A 27 9.87 -21.94 15.41
C PRO A 27 10.89 -20.86 15.02
N ALA A 28 10.95 -20.46 13.74
CA ALA A 28 11.90 -19.45 13.29
C ALA A 28 11.63 -18.08 13.92
N VAL A 29 10.36 -17.66 13.95
CA VAL A 29 9.95 -16.38 14.55
C VAL A 29 10.24 -16.36 16.05
N ALA A 30 9.88 -17.42 16.77
CA ALA A 30 10.14 -17.50 18.21
C ALA A 30 11.65 -17.41 18.53
N GLU A 31 12.49 -18.13 17.79
CA GLU A 31 13.94 -18.10 17.97
C GLU A 31 14.54 -16.73 17.71
N VAL A 32 14.19 -16.10 16.59
CA VAL A 32 14.79 -14.80 16.21
C VAL A 32 14.33 -13.68 17.14
N LEU A 33 13.06 -13.68 17.55
CA LEU A 33 12.52 -12.67 18.45
C LEU A 33 13.13 -12.78 19.86
N ALA A 34 13.39 -14.00 20.35
CA ALA A 34 14.07 -14.20 21.62
C ALA A 34 15.49 -13.60 21.60
N ARG A 35 16.29 -13.95 20.58
CA ARG A 35 17.65 -13.39 20.41
C ARG A 35 17.65 -11.88 20.25
N ALA A 36 16.77 -11.35 19.41
CA ALA A 36 16.69 -9.91 19.17
C ALA A 36 16.27 -9.16 20.44
N THR A 37 15.40 -9.75 21.26
CA THR A 37 14.99 -9.19 22.55
C THR A 37 16.15 -9.08 23.53
N GLU A 38 16.96 -10.13 23.68
CA GLU A 38 18.16 -10.10 24.53
C GLU A 38 19.14 -9.01 24.07
N ARG A 39 19.37 -8.91 22.76
CA ARG A 39 20.26 -7.90 22.16
C ARG A 39 19.74 -6.46 22.35
N ILE A 40 18.43 -6.24 22.36
CA ILE A 40 17.85 -4.92 22.69
C ILE A 40 18.17 -4.52 24.13
N ASP A 41 18.03 -5.46 25.06
CA ASP A 41 18.28 -5.21 26.48
C ASP A 41 19.79 -4.93 26.71
N GLU A 42 20.68 -5.72 26.10
CA GLU A 42 22.13 -5.49 26.12
C GLU A 42 22.52 -4.14 25.53
N LEU A 43 21.99 -3.79 24.36
CA LEU A 43 22.28 -2.53 23.69
C LEU A 43 21.79 -1.34 24.52
N GLY A 44 20.60 -1.46 25.13
CA GLY A 44 20.02 -0.44 25.99
C GLY A 44 20.75 -0.25 27.32
N ALA A 45 21.46 -1.26 27.82
CA ALA A 45 22.27 -1.19 29.04
C ALA A 45 23.70 -0.64 28.80
N GLY A 46 24.12 -0.53 27.53
CA GLY A 46 25.46 -0.03 27.16
C GLY A 46 25.66 1.48 27.39
N SER A 47 26.92 1.94 27.28
CA SER A 47 27.28 3.36 27.34
C SER A 47 28.45 3.69 26.38
N GLY A 48 28.60 4.96 25.98
CA GLY A 48 29.66 5.39 25.05
C GLY A 48 29.58 4.75 23.65
N GLY A 49 30.70 4.48 22.99
CA GLY A 49 30.72 3.71 21.73
C GLY A 49 30.66 4.54 20.45
N SER A 50 30.88 3.85 19.34
CA SER A 50 30.89 4.36 17.98
C SER A 50 29.50 4.23 17.32
N TYR A 51 29.38 4.73 16.09
CA TYR A 51 28.18 4.54 15.28
C TYR A 51 27.84 3.05 15.10
N ASP A 52 28.85 2.21 14.86
CA ASP A 52 28.64 0.78 14.60
C ASP A 52 28.22 0.04 15.90
N ASP A 53 28.70 0.49 17.06
CA ASP A 53 28.32 -0.07 18.38
C ASP A 53 26.88 0.26 18.79
N VAL A 54 26.25 1.28 18.17
CA VAL A 54 24.91 1.73 18.52
C VAL A 54 23.92 1.51 17.37
N LEU A 55 24.10 2.21 16.26
CA LEU A 55 23.19 2.14 15.11
C LEU A 55 23.45 0.89 14.29
N GLY A 56 24.72 0.53 14.07
CA GLY A 56 25.06 -0.71 13.37
C GLY A 56 24.58 -1.96 14.13
N ALA A 57 24.73 -1.97 15.45
CA ALA A 57 24.24 -3.05 16.31
C ALA A 57 22.71 -3.17 16.30
N LEU A 58 22.01 -2.03 16.27
CA LEU A 58 20.56 -1.96 16.11
C LEU A 58 20.12 -2.47 14.73
N ASP A 59 20.74 -2.04 13.64
CA ASP A 59 20.42 -2.53 12.29
C ASP A 59 20.64 -4.05 12.20
N ALA A 60 21.76 -4.54 12.73
CA ALA A 60 22.10 -5.96 12.67
C ALA A 60 21.15 -6.86 13.49
N LEU A 61 20.42 -6.32 14.48
CA LEU A 61 19.40 -7.10 15.21
C LEU A 61 18.05 -7.03 14.51
N THR A 62 17.67 -5.87 13.96
CA THR A 62 16.39 -5.72 13.25
C THR A 62 16.43 -6.43 11.89
N GLU A 63 17.55 -6.37 11.18
CA GLU A 63 17.76 -7.09 9.91
C GLU A 63 17.57 -8.61 10.09
N GLU A 64 17.96 -9.17 11.23
CA GLU A 64 17.78 -10.60 11.49
C GLU A 64 16.29 -10.99 11.58
N VAL A 65 15.50 -10.17 12.28
CA VAL A 65 14.05 -10.33 12.36
C VAL A 65 13.40 -10.13 11.00
N GLU A 66 13.79 -9.08 10.28
CA GLU A 66 13.27 -8.77 8.93
C GLU A 66 13.59 -9.88 7.92
N ARG A 67 14.83 -10.38 7.88
CA ARG A 67 15.21 -11.47 6.97
C ARG A 67 14.48 -12.79 7.25
N THR A 68 13.99 -12.97 8.48
CA THR A 68 13.17 -14.12 8.87
C THR A 68 11.69 -13.91 8.51
N TRP A 69 11.16 -12.71 8.78
CA TRP A 69 9.73 -12.40 8.63
C TRP A 69 9.33 -12.02 7.20
N SER A 70 10.18 -11.31 6.45
CA SER A 70 9.88 -10.83 5.10
C SER A 70 9.47 -11.95 4.13
N PRO A 71 10.14 -13.12 4.08
CA PRO A 71 9.67 -14.23 3.25
C PRO A 71 8.28 -14.74 3.65
N VAL A 72 7.97 -14.80 4.94
CA VAL A 72 6.67 -15.25 5.44
C VAL A 72 5.57 -14.25 5.07
N SER A 73 5.80 -12.96 5.31
CA SER A 73 4.90 -11.88 4.91
C SER A 73 4.70 -11.84 3.39
N HIS A 74 5.78 -12.05 2.62
CA HIS A 74 5.71 -12.13 1.17
C HIS A 74 4.79 -13.26 0.73
N LEU A 75 5.04 -14.50 1.20
CA LEU A 75 4.21 -15.67 0.88
C LEU A 75 2.75 -15.47 1.32
N HIS A 76 2.49 -14.82 2.45
CA HIS A 76 1.13 -14.49 2.86
C HIS A 76 0.42 -13.53 1.88
N ASN A 77 1.17 -12.68 1.18
CA ASN A 77 0.60 -11.76 0.20
C ASN A 77 0.45 -12.38 -1.20
N VAL A 78 1.34 -13.31 -1.58
CA VAL A 78 1.37 -13.86 -2.94
C VAL A 78 0.79 -15.28 -3.03
N ASP A 79 0.86 -16.09 -1.99
CA ASP A 79 0.41 -17.49 -2.03
C ASP A 79 -0.09 -17.98 -0.66
N ALA A 80 -1.08 -17.28 -0.12
CA ALA A 80 -1.68 -17.57 1.18
C ALA A 80 -2.59 -18.81 1.14
N THR A 81 -1.97 -19.99 1.18
CA THR A 81 -2.67 -21.25 1.48
C THR A 81 -3.29 -21.22 2.89
N PRO A 82 -4.34 -22.02 3.18
CA PRO A 82 -4.98 -22.05 4.49
C PRO A 82 -3.98 -22.26 5.65
N ASP A 83 -3.10 -23.24 5.53
CA ASP A 83 -2.08 -23.53 6.55
C ASP A 83 -1.10 -22.37 6.75
N LEU A 84 -0.71 -21.68 5.67
CA LEU A 84 0.17 -20.52 5.78
C LEU A 84 -0.56 -19.33 6.41
N ARG A 85 -1.86 -19.13 6.15
CA ARG A 85 -2.67 -18.09 6.81
C ARG A 85 -2.74 -18.34 8.31
N GLU A 86 -2.94 -19.58 8.73
CA GLU A 86 -2.95 -19.97 10.14
C GLU A 86 -1.59 -19.71 10.80
N ALA A 87 -0.50 -20.18 10.18
CA ALA A 87 0.86 -19.97 10.70
C ALA A 87 1.23 -18.48 10.80
N TYR A 88 0.88 -17.68 9.78
CA TYR A 88 1.08 -16.24 9.78
C TYR A 88 0.27 -15.55 10.89
N ALA A 89 -1.02 -15.88 11.03
CA ALA A 89 -1.89 -15.31 12.05
C ALA A 89 -1.44 -15.65 13.47
N ALA A 90 -0.87 -16.84 13.69
CA ALA A 90 -0.31 -17.24 14.97
C ALA A 90 0.97 -16.47 15.34
N ALA A 91 1.84 -16.16 14.36
CA ALA A 91 3.13 -15.50 14.59
C ALA A 91 3.06 -13.96 14.58
N LEU A 92 2.14 -13.37 13.84
CA LEU A 92 2.00 -11.91 13.68
C LEU A 92 1.89 -11.13 15.01
N PRO A 93 1.15 -11.60 16.04
CA PRO A 93 1.05 -10.90 17.31
C PRO A 93 2.41 -10.72 18.01
N ASP A 94 3.29 -11.73 17.94
CA ASP A 94 4.60 -11.67 18.59
C ASP A 94 5.56 -10.74 17.84
N VAL A 95 5.53 -10.74 16.50
CA VAL A 95 6.29 -9.80 15.67
C VAL A 95 5.84 -8.35 15.94
N THR A 96 4.53 -8.14 16.06
CA THR A 96 3.95 -6.82 16.36
C THR A 96 4.34 -6.35 17.76
N ARG A 97 4.28 -7.25 18.75
CA ARG A 97 4.71 -6.97 20.13
C ARG A 97 6.19 -6.61 20.20
N PHE A 98 7.04 -7.34 19.48
CA PHE A 98 8.47 -7.05 19.39
C PHE A 98 8.73 -5.65 18.81
N SER A 99 8.10 -5.32 17.67
CA SER A 99 8.25 -3.99 17.05
C SER A 99 7.82 -2.85 17.98
N SER A 100 6.72 -3.03 18.73
CA SER A 100 6.30 -2.08 19.76
C SER A 100 7.32 -1.98 20.89
N ARG A 101 7.80 -3.12 21.41
CA ARG A 101 8.82 -3.15 22.48
C ARG A 101 10.08 -2.41 22.06
N LEU A 102 10.58 -2.63 20.84
CA LEU A 102 11.78 -1.98 20.32
C LEU A 102 11.71 -0.46 20.47
N HIS A 103 10.62 0.15 19.99
CA HIS A 103 10.46 1.61 20.00
C HIS A 103 10.12 2.17 21.40
N HIS A 104 9.54 1.35 22.28
CA HIS A 104 9.18 1.76 23.64
C HIS A 104 10.26 1.42 24.68
N HIS A 105 11.32 0.72 24.30
CA HIS A 105 12.39 0.31 25.20
C HIS A 105 13.19 1.54 25.71
N GLU A 106 13.01 1.86 26.99
CA GLU A 106 13.52 3.11 27.57
C GLU A 106 15.05 3.19 27.58
N GLY A 107 15.72 2.08 27.91
CA GLY A 107 17.18 2.00 27.88
C GLY A 107 17.74 2.19 26.47
N LEU A 108 17.07 1.66 25.45
CA LEU A 108 17.50 1.80 24.06
C LEU A 108 17.33 3.23 23.56
N PHE A 109 16.20 3.88 23.90
CA PHE A 109 16.01 5.28 23.55
C PHE A 109 17.00 6.20 24.26
N ALA A 110 17.27 5.96 25.55
CA ALA A 110 18.30 6.68 26.30
C ALA A 110 19.67 6.50 25.65
N ARG A 111 20.05 5.26 25.31
CA ARG A 111 21.29 4.92 24.60
C ARG A 111 21.46 5.71 23.30
N LEU A 112 20.41 5.78 22.48
CA LEU A 112 20.42 6.51 21.21
C LEU A 112 20.58 8.01 21.41
N ARG A 113 19.88 8.59 22.39
CA ARG A 113 20.03 10.01 22.76
C ARG A 113 21.42 10.34 23.28
N ASP A 114 21.92 9.55 24.22
CA ASP A 114 23.24 9.75 24.82
C ASP A 114 24.35 9.64 23.76
N PHE A 115 24.20 8.70 22.81
CA PHE A 115 25.11 8.62 21.67
C PHE A 115 25.01 9.87 20.78
N ALA A 116 23.82 10.35 20.48
CA ALA A 116 23.61 11.55 19.67
C ALA A 116 24.24 12.81 20.28
N ASP A 117 24.17 12.95 21.61
CA ASP A 117 24.73 14.07 22.36
C ASP A 117 26.24 13.92 22.64
N SER A 118 26.81 12.74 22.35
CA SER A 118 28.24 12.47 22.52
C SER A 118 29.09 13.13 21.42
N PRO A 119 30.39 13.38 21.64
CA PRO A 119 31.28 13.87 20.58
C PRO A 119 31.28 13.00 19.32
N ALA A 120 31.14 11.68 19.47
CA ALA A 120 31.09 10.75 18.35
C ALA A 120 29.82 10.96 17.51
N GLY A 121 28.65 11.07 18.14
CA GLY A 121 27.38 11.35 17.47
C GLY A 121 27.36 12.72 16.80
N MET A 122 27.81 13.76 17.51
CA MET A 122 27.88 15.13 16.97
C MET A 122 28.85 15.27 15.78
N SER A 123 29.86 14.39 15.69
CA SER A 123 30.82 14.37 14.58
C SER A 123 30.30 13.66 13.32
N LEU A 124 29.16 12.98 13.37
CA LEU A 124 28.60 12.27 12.22
C LEU A 124 28.22 13.23 11.11
N THR A 125 28.46 12.79 9.86
CA THR A 125 28.10 13.53 8.64
C THR A 125 27.42 12.60 7.63
N GLY A 126 26.83 13.18 6.59
CA GLY A 126 26.24 12.44 5.47
C GLY A 126 25.18 11.41 5.90
N LEU A 127 25.32 10.19 5.38
CA LEU A 127 24.36 9.09 5.60
C LEU A 127 24.25 8.66 7.07
N ARG A 128 25.36 8.63 7.81
CA ARG A 128 25.36 8.21 9.22
C ARG A 128 24.61 9.19 10.12
N ARG A 129 24.78 10.50 9.90
CA ARG A 129 24.01 11.53 10.60
C ARG A 129 22.52 11.43 10.28
N ARG A 130 22.19 11.29 9.00
CA ARG A 130 20.80 11.12 8.54
C ARG A 130 20.16 9.87 9.15
N HIS A 131 20.89 8.77 9.26
CA HIS A 131 20.40 7.55 9.90
C HIS A 131 20.04 7.81 11.36
N LEU A 132 20.99 8.33 12.16
CA LEU A 132 20.74 8.69 13.56
C LEU A 132 19.53 9.60 13.75
N GLU A 133 19.42 10.68 12.96
CA GLU A 133 18.30 11.62 13.02
C GLU A 133 16.95 10.94 12.73
N ARG A 134 16.90 10.02 11.76
CA ARG A 134 15.70 9.25 11.41
C ARG A 134 15.33 8.27 12.51
N THR A 135 16.30 7.52 13.04
CA THR A 135 16.07 6.57 14.13
C THR A 135 15.50 7.28 15.36
N LEU A 136 16.10 8.39 15.80
CA LEU A 136 15.59 9.19 16.92
C LEU A 136 14.17 9.74 16.66
N ARG A 137 13.92 10.23 15.44
CA ARG A 137 12.59 10.68 15.03
C ARG A 137 11.57 9.55 15.15
N ASP A 138 11.88 8.36 14.66
CA ASP A 138 10.94 7.23 14.62
C ASP A 138 10.62 6.72 16.03
N PHE A 139 11.61 6.69 16.94
CA PHE A 139 11.37 6.46 18.37
C PHE A 139 10.45 7.51 19.00
N ARG A 140 10.72 8.80 18.79
CA ARG A 140 9.84 9.87 19.30
C ARG A 140 8.41 9.75 18.77
N ARG A 141 8.25 9.44 17.49
CA ARG A 141 6.93 9.24 16.85
C ARG A 141 6.19 8.02 17.39
N ALA A 142 6.90 7.00 17.84
CA ALA A 142 6.31 5.87 18.53
C ALA A 142 5.78 6.24 19.92
N GLY A 143 6.35 7.27 20.56
CA GLY A 143 6.02 7.70 21.91
C GLY A 143 7.20 7.57 22.89
N ALA A 144 8.40 7.27 22.39
CA ALA A 144 9.60 7.22 23.23
C ALA A 144 9.85 8.58 23.90
N GLY A 145 10.17 8.55 25.20
CA GLY A 145 10.34 9.74 26.03
C GLY A 145 9.06 10.30 26.64
N LEU A 146 7.87 9.80 26.30
CA LEU A 146 6.65 10.07 27.05
C LEU A 146 6.68 9.34 28.40
N GLY A 147 6.12 9.97 29.45
CA GLY A 147 5.91 9.29 30.73
C GLY A 147 4.84 8.19 30.63
N PRO A 148 4.81 7.21 31.56
CA PRO A 148 3.93 6.02 31.46
C PRO A 148 2.46 6.35 31.20
N ALA A 149 1.90 7.35 31.88
CA ALA A 149 0.51 7.77 31.68
C ALA A 149 0.25 8.29 30.26
N ARG A 150 1.16 9.10 29.71
CA ARG A 150 1.04 9.63 28.33
C ARG A 150 1.25 8.55 27.29
N LYS A 151 2.12 7.56 27.54
CA LYS A 151 2.27 6.39 26.68
C LYS A 151 0.97 5.59 26.60
N GLN A 152 0.36 5.29 27.75
CA GLN A 152 -0.94 4.59 27.79
C GLN A 152 -2.02 5.36 27.00
N THR A 153 -2.13 6.67 27.21
CA THR A 153 -3.08 7.50 26.43
C THR A 153 -2.81 7.42 24.93
N LEU A 154 -1.55 7.42 24.49
CA LEU A 154 -1.20 7.29 23.07
C LEU A 154 -1.63 5.94 22.51
N GLU A 155 -1.46 4.86 23.27
CA GLU A 155 -1.88 3.51 22.88
C GLU A 155 -3.40 3.40 22.79
N ASP A 156 -4.13 3.92 23.78
CA ASP A 156 -5.59 3.93 23.82
C ASP A 156 -6.16 4.70 22.61
N LEU A 157 -5.60 5.88 22.30
CA LEU A 157 -6.00 6.67 21.13
C LEU A 157 -5.73 5.95 19.80
N ARG A 158 -4.62 5.21 19.69
CA ARG A 158 -4.30 4.42 18.50
C ARG A 158 -5.26 3.25 18.32
N LEU A 159 -5.63 2.59 19.41
CA LEU A 159 -6.63 1.52 19.40
C LEU A 159 -7.98 2.07 18.95
N GLU A 160 -8.44 3.17 19.57
CA GLU A 160 -9.68 3.83 19.19
C GLU A 160 -9.69 4.24 17.71
N LEU A 161 -8.60 4.85 17.21
CA LEU A 161 -8.48 5.22 15.80
C LEU A 161 -8.59 4.01 14.87
N SER A 162 -8.00 2.87 15.26
CA SER A 162 -8.07 1.63 14.51
C SER A 162 -9.50 1.08 14.46
N GLU A 163 -10.20 1.07 15.60
CA GLU A 163 -11.59 0.60 15.69
C GLU A 163 -12.56 1.48 14.90
N LEU A 164 -12.39 2.80 14.97
CA LEU A 164 -13.17 3.76 14.18
C LEU A 164 -12.93 3.58 12.69
N SER A 165 -11.68 3.39 12.28
CA SER A 165 -11.33 3.18 10.87
C SER A 165 -11.91 1.87 10.32
N ARG A 166 -11.84 0.79 11.11
CA ARG A 166 -12.48 -0.49 10.77
C ARG A 166 -13.98 -0.34 10.62
N SER A 167 -14.65 0.32 11.58
CA SER A 167 -16.10 0.52 11.55
C SER A 167 -16.53 1.36 10.33
N PHE A 168 -15.77 2.41 10.00
CA PHE A 168 -16.00 3.23 8.81
C PHE A 168 -15.96 2.39 7.51
N GLU A 169 -14.94 1.53 7.38
CA GLU A 169 -14.77 0.65 6.22
C GLU A 169 -15.87 -0.41 6.14
N GLU A 170 -16.25 -1.01 7.27
CA GLU A 170 -17.35 -1.98 7.36
C GLU A 170 -18.68 -1.36 6.93
N HIS A 171 -19.03 -0.19 7.47
CA HIS A 171 -20.23 0.53 7.05
C HIS A 171 -20.26 0.78 5.53
N LEU A 172 -19.12 1.18 4.96
CA LEU A 172 -19.02 1.44 3.52
C LEU A 172 -19.19 0.16 2.68
N LEU A 173 -18.59 -0.94 3.11
CA LEU A 173 -18.73 -2.25 2.47
C LEU A 173 -20.19 -2.71 2.50
N GLU A 174 -20.81 -2.68 3.68
CA GLU A 174 -22.19 -3.13 3.88
C GLU A 174 -23.20 -2.25 3.14
N GLU A 175 -23.04 -0.92 3.17
CA GLU A 175 -23.91 0.00 2.44
C GLU A 175 -23.81 -0.22 0.93
N THR A 176 -22.59 -0.43 0.42
CA THR A 176 -22.35 -0.72 -1.00
C THR A 176 -22.97 -2.05 -1.41
N ALA A 177 -22.85 -3.09 -0.57
CA ALA A 177 -23.39 -4.43 -0.84
C ALA A 177 -24.92 -4.50 -0.73
N ALA A 178 -25.51 -3.74 0.20
CA ALA A 178 -26.95 -3.71 0.45
C ALA A 178 -27.75 -3.07 -0.69
N PHE A 179 -27.15 -2.15 -1.45
CA PHE A 179 -27.81 -1.59 -2.62
C PHE A 179 -27.96 -2.63 -3.75
N GLY A 180 -29.12 -2.62 -4.38
CA GLY A 180 -29.38 -3.39 -5.59
C GLY A 180 -30.61 -2.85 -6.29
N LYS A 181 -30.47 -2.45 -7.55
CA LYS A 181 -31.58 -2.06 -8.42
C LYS A 181 -31.75 -3.10 -9.51
N VAL A 182 -32.80 -3.89 -9.40
CA VAL A 182 -33.21 -4.79 -10.49
C VAL A 182 -33.89 -3.99 -11.58
N VAL A 183 -33.34 -4.08 -12.79
CA VAL A 183 -33.92 -3.52 -14.01
C VAL A 183 -34.42 -4.69 -14.84
N ALA A 184 -35.72 -4.75 -15.09
CA ALA A 184 -36.35 -5.82 -15.87
C ALA A 184 -36.44 -5.49 -17.37
N ASP A 185 -36.47 -4.20 -17.70
CA ASP A 185 -36.59 -3.69 -19.06
C ASP A 185 -35.20 -3.41 -19.65
N ALA A 186 -34.86 -4.08 -20.74
CA ALA A 186 -33.58 -3.90 -21.42
C ALA A 186 -33.43 -2.49 -22.02
N ASP A 187 -34.54 -1.85 -22.42
CA ASP A 187 -34.51 -0.52 -23.02
C ASP A 187 -34.03 0.54 -22.04
N ALA A 188 -34.28 0.35 -20.74
CA ALA A 188 -33.78 1.21 -19.66
C ALA A 188 -32.26 1.12 -19.46
N LEU A 189 -31.60 0.15 -20.08
CA LEU A 189 -30.15 -0.07 -20.03
C LEU A 189 -29.44 0.26 -21.36
N ALA A 190 -30.15 0.91 -22.28
CA ALA A 190 -29.59 1.33 -23.55
C ALA A 190 -28.29 2.12 -23.36
N GLY A 191 -27.30 1.82 -24.22
CA GLY A 191 -25.98 2.45 -24.22
C GLY A 191 -24.93 1.72 -23.38
N LEU A 192 -25.32 0.88 -22.40
CA LEU A 192 -24.36 0.10 -21.62
C LEU A 192 -23.56 -0.87 -22.52
N PRO A 193 -22.25 -1.06 -22.28
CA PRO A 193 -21.45 -2.06 -22.97
C PRO A 193 -21.99 -3.47 -22.71
N GLU A 194 -21.84 -4.36 -23.69
CA GLU A 194 -22.27 -5.76 -23.59
C GLU A 194 -21.67 -6.47 -22.37
N THR A 195 -20.39 -6.25 -22.10
CA THR A 195 -19.70 -6.80 -20.91
C THR A 195 -20.31 -6.33 -19.59
N ALA A 196 -20.83 -5.11 -19.52
CA ALA A 196 -21.51 -4.59 -18.33
C ALA A 196 -22.91 -5.20 -18.17
N LEU A 197 -23.63 -5.40 -19.29
CA LEU A 197 -24.94 -6.06 -19.30
C LEU A 197 -24.82 -7.53 -18.89
N GLU A 198 -23.86 -8.27 -19.44
CA GLU A 198 -23.60 -9.67 -19.07
C GLU A 198 -23.30 -9.78 -17.57
N ARG A 199 -22.45 -8.90 -17.05
CA ARG A 199 -22.13 -8.87 -15.62
C ARG A 199 -23.35 -8.57 -14.76
N ALA A 200 -24.16 -7.57 -15.12
CA ALA A 200 -25.35 -7.22 -14.36
C ALA A 200 -26.41 -8.34 -14.39
N ALA A 201 -26.54 -9.07 -15.51
CA ALA A 201 -27.40 -10.24 -15.62
C ALA A 201 -26.90 -11.40 -14.75
N GLN A 202 -25.58 -11.65 -14.73
CA GLN A 202 -24.98 -12.66 -13.86
C GLN A 202 -25.23 -12.33 -12.38
N LEU A 203 -25.02 -11.07 -11.97
CA LEU A 203 -25.27 -10.63 -10.60
C LEU A 203 -26.73 -10.80 -10.18
N ALA A 204 -27.69 -10.53 -11.08
CA ALA A 204 -29.11 -10.78 -10.83
C ALA A 204 -29.36 -12.29 -10.63
N ALA A 205 -28.81 -13.13 -11.51
CA ALA A 205 -28.95 -14.58 -11.43
C ALA A 205 -28.37 -15.14 -10.12
N ASP A 206 -27.21 -14.64 -9.68
CA ASP A 206 -26.55 -15.03 -8.42
C ASP A 206 -27.42 -14.66 -7.19
N ARG A 207 -28.20 -13.58 -7.27
CA ARG A 207 -29.19 -13.21 -6.24
C ARG A 207 -30.56 -13.88 -6.42
N GLY A 208 -30.72 -14.75 -7.42
CA GLY A 208 -32.00 -15.40 -7.72
C GLY A 208 -33.06 -14.44 -8.31
N GLU A 209 -32.63 -13.29 -8.82
CA GLU A 209 -33.48 -12.27 -9.43
C GLU A 209 -33.46 -12.40 -10.96
N LYS A 210 -34.49 -11.87 -11.63
CA LYS A 210 -34.57 -11.84 -13.11
C LYS A 210 -34.28 -10.43 -13.61
N GLY A 211 -33.62 -10.33 -14.76
CA GLY A 211 -33.23 -9.05 -15.37
C GLY A 211 -31.77 -8.74 -15.12
N TRP A 212 -31.46 -7.46 -14.89
CA TRP A 212 -30.11 -6.97 -14.64
C TRP A 212 -30.05 -6.28 -13.29
N LEU A 213 -29.06 -6.65 -12.48
CA LEU A 213 -28.85 -6.06 -11.16
C LEU A 213 -27.77 -4.99 -11.25
N ILE A 214 -28.17 -3.74 -11.03
CA ILE A 214 -27.25 -2.60 -10.90
C ILE A 214 -26.89 -2.42 -9.42
N THR A 215 -25.60 -2.40 -9.14
CA THR A 215 -24.99 -2.30 -7.80
C THR A 215 -24.14 -1.03 -7.66
N LEU A 216 -23.67 -0.75 -6.44
CA LEU A 216 -22.81 0.41 -6.15
C LEU A 216 -21.30 0.09 -6.17
N ASP A 217 -20.89 -1.10 -6.61
CA ASP A 217 -19.48 -1.34 -6.88
C ASP A 217 -19.02 -0.49 -8.08
N MET A 218 -17.75 -0.06 -8.03
CA MET A 218 -17.23 0.93 -8.98
C MET A 218 -17.42 0.58 -10.46
N PRO A 219 -17.17 -0.67 -10.91
CA PRO A 219 -17.45 -1.06 -12.29
C PRO A 219 -18.91 -0.86 -12.72
N SER A 220 -19.88 -1.23 -11.88
CA SER A 220 -21.31 -1.04 -12.16
C SER A 220 -21.66 0.45 -12.25
N VAL A 221 -21.21 1.24 -11.27
CA VAL A 221 -21.45 2.70 -11.22
C VAL A 221 -20.83 3.40 -12.42
N GLN A 222 -19.58 3.08 -12.76
CA GLN A 222 -18.89 3.68 -13.92
C GLN A 222 -19.59 3.35 -15.22
N ALA A 223 -20.00 2.08 -15.42
CA ALA A 223 -20.72 1.68 -16.62
C ALA A 223 -22.01 2.51 -16.80
N VAL A 224 -22.79 2.67 -15.73
CA VAL A 224 -24.01 3.50 -15.77
C VAL A 224 -23.68 4.97 -16.05
N LEU A 225 -22.78 5.58 -15.27
CA LEU A 225 -22.51 7.02 -15.37
C LEU A 225 -21.80 7.43 -16.66
N GLN A 226 -21.13 6.50 -17.35
CA GLN A 226 -20.43 6.76 -18.60
C GLN A 226 -21.23 6.36 -19.85
N HIS A 227 -22.15 5.40 -19.75
CA HIS A 227 -22.73 4.79 -20.94
C HIS A 227 -24.25 4.69 -20.96
N ALA A 228 -24.94 4.68 -19.82
CA ALA A 228 -26.40 4.56 -19.82
C ALA A 228 -27.02 5.79 -20.46
N ASP A 229 -27.84 5.61 -21.50
CA ASP A 229 -28.54 6.71 -22.18
C ASP A 229 -29.67 7.29 -21.31
N ASP A 230 -30.29 6.48 -20.45
CA ASP A 230 -31.30 6.93 -19.49
C ASP A 230 -30.68 7.84 -18.42
N ARG A 231 -30.99 9.13 -18.51
CA ARG A 231 -30.55 10.16 -17.57
C ARG A 231 -31.12 9.96 -16.16
N THR A 232 -32.31 9.37 -16.03
CA THR A 232 -32.94 9.07 -14.75
C THR A 232 -32.14 7.99 -14.01
N LEU A 233 -31.74 6.94 -14.74
CA LEU A 233 -30.89 5.88 -14.19
C LEU A 233 -29.54 6.45 -13.73
N ARG A 234 -28.89 7.31 -14.55
CA ARG A 234 -27.64 7.97 -14.14
C ARG A 234 -27.82 8.80 -12.87
N HIS A 235 -28.89 9.59 -12.78
CA HIS A 235 -29.19 10.40 -11.60
C HIS A 235 -29.40 9.54 -10.35
N GLU A 236 -30.18 8.47 -10.45
CA GLU A 236 -30.47 7.56 -9.34
C GLU A 236 -29.20 6.89 -8.83
N ILE A 237 -28.39 6.31 -9.72
CA ILE A 237 -27.14 5.63 -9.34
C ILE A 237 -26.11 6.62 -8.80
N HIS A 238 -25.98 7.81 -9.40
CA HIS A 238 -25.10 8.86 -8.88
C HIS A 238 -25.49 9.26 -7.45
N THR A 239 -26.79 9.49 -7.21
CA THR A 239 -27.30 9.91 -5.90
C THR A 239 -27.10 8.81 -4.87
N ALA A 240 -27.51 7.58 -5.19
CA ALA A 240 -27.31 6.44 -4.31
C ALA A 240 -25.83 6.22 -3.96
N TYR A 241 -24.91 6.41 -4.92
CA TYR A 241 -23.48 6.27 -4.69
C TYR A 241 -22.91 7.35 -3.74
N LEU A 242 -23.37 8.60 -3.85
CA LEU A 242 -22.94 9.71 -3.00
C LEU A 242 -23.58 9.71 -1.61
N ASP A 243 -24.80 9.20 -1.48
CA ASP A 243 -25.54 9.15 -0.22
C ASP A 243 -25.12 7.99 0.68
N ARG A 244 -24.19 7.12 0.23
CA ARG A 244 -23.69 6.01 1.04
C ARG A 244 -23.16 6.50 2.39
N CYS A 245 -23.57 5.80 3.44
CA CYS A 245 -23.13 6.03 4.81
C CYS A 245 -23.42 7.45 5.31
N THR A 246 -24.51 8.07 4.86
CA THR A 246 -24.93 9.41 5.29
C THR A 246 -26.15 9.41 6.22
N ALA A 247 -26.68 8.24 6.60
CA ALA A 247 -27.83 8.12 7.50
C ALA A 247 -27.92 6.71 8.11
N GLY A 248 -28.79 6.57 9.11
CA GLY A 248 -29.09 5.29 9.74
C GLY A 248 -27.94 4.73 10.58
N GLU A 249 -27.94 3.41 10.78
CA GLU A 249 -26.93 2.71 11.59
C GLU A 249 -25.54 2.70 10.95
N ARG A 250 -25.46 2.90 9.64
CA ARG A 250 -24.21 2.95 8.85
C ARG A 250 -23.76 4.39 8.56
N ASP A 251 -24.25 5.38 9.32
CA ASP A 251 -23.81 6.78 9.16
C ASP A 251 -22.35 6.95 9.59
N ASN A 252 -21.49 7.31 8.64
CA ASN A 252 -20.07 7.50 8.86
C ASN A 252 -19.70 8.92 9.31
N ARG A 253 -20.62 9.89 9.25
CA ARG A 253 -20.30 11.28 9.63
C ARG A 253 -19.85 11.42 11.08
N PRO A 254 -20.49 10.76 12.09
CA PRO A 254 -19.99 10.79 13.46
C PRO A 254 -18.61 10.13 13.60
N LEU A 255 -18.37 9.03 12.88
CA LEU A 255 -17.07 8.36 12.88
C LEU A 255 -15.97 9.25 12.32
N ILE A 256 -16.23 9.95 11.21
CA ILE A 256 -15.28 10.92 10.62
C ILE A 256 -14.91 11.99 11.65
N SER A 257 -15.90 12.59 12.31
CA SER A 257 -15.65 13.61 13.34
C SER A 257 -14.75 13.08 14.45
N ARG A 258 -15.07 11.90 15.01
CA ARG A 258 -14.24 11.32 16.07
C ARG A 258 -12.85 10.92 15.58
N ILE A 259 -12.71 10.41 14.36
CA ILE A 259 -11.40 10.12 13.74
C ILE A 259 -10.54 11.39 13.68
N LEU A 260 -11.12 12.53 13.30
CA LEU A 260 -10.40 13.81 13.24
C LEU A 260 -9.97 14.29 14.62
N GLU A 261 -10.82 14.16 15.63
CA GLU A 261 -10.49 14.47 17.03
C GLU A 261 -9.37 13.60 17.57
N VAL A 262 -9.47 12.28 17.44
CA VAL A 262 -8.43 11.33 17.89
C VAL A 262 -7.10 11.60 17.20
N ARG A 263 -7.12 11.88 15.89
CA ARG A 263 -5.92 12.28 15.13
C ARG A 263 -5.30 13.55 15.69
N ARG A 264 -6.11 14.54 16.06
CA ARG A 264 -5.65 15.79 16.68
C ARG A 264 -5.00 15.51 18.04
N GLU A 265 -5.66 14.74 18.89
CA GLU A 265 -5.16 14.36 20.22
C GLU A 265 -3.81 13.62 20.13
N ILE A 266 -3.65 12.68 19.18
CA ILE A 266 -2.37 12.00 18.93
C ILE A 266 -1.27 12.99 18.55
N ALA A 267 -1.56 13.94 17.67
CA ALA A 267 -0.59 14.94 17.22
C ALA A 267 -0.13 15.84 18.37
N ASP A 268 -1.08 16.35 19.15
CA ASP A 268 -0.81 17.21 20.32
C ASP A 268 0.00 16.44 21.38
N LEU A 269 -0.34 15.17 21.64
CA LEU A 269 0.36 14.32 22.59
C LEU A 269 1.82 14.06 22.20
N LEU A 270 2.11 14.00 20.90
CA LEU A 270 3.45 13.83 20.36
C LEU A 270 4.19 15.15 20.07
N GLY A 271 3.56 16.30 20.38
CA GLY A 271 4.16 17.63 20.25
C GLY A 271 4.17 18.21 18.83
N TYR A 272 3.24 17.79 17.97
CA TYR A 272 3.07 18.35 16.63
C TYR A 272 1.99 19.44 16.61
N PRO A 273 2.08 20.42 15.69
CA PRO A 273 1.05 21.46 15.57
C PRO A 273 -0.32 20.93 15.14
N ASP A 274 -0.33 19.90 14.30
CA ASP A 274 -1.54 19.21 13.82
C ASP A 274 -1.21 17.81 13.26
N PHE A 275 -2.22 16.99 12.99
CA PHE A 275 -2.01 15.64 12.47
C PHE A 275 -1.35 15.58 11.10
N PRO A 276 -1.63 16.49 10.13
CA PRO A 276 -0.89 16.51 8.86
C PRO A 276 0.61 16.70 9.06
N ASP A 277 1.06 17.57 9.97
CA ASP A 277 2.49 17.75 10.27
C ASP A 277 3.10 16.47 10.83
N TYR A 278 2.40 15.78 11.74
CA TYR A 278 2.79 14.44 12.18
C TYR A 278 2.87 13.44 11.01
N ARG A 279 1.93 13.46 10.07
CA ARG A 279 1.91 12.49 8.95
C ARG A 279 3.00 12.75 7.92
N VAL A 280 3.31 14.01 7.61
CA VAL A 280 4.19 14.36 6.49
C VAL A 280 5.63 14.63 6.89
N GLU A 281 5.97 14.64 8.18
CA GLU A 281 7.36 14.76 8.66
C GLU A 281 8.30 13.70 8.05
N THR A 282 7.78 12.49 7.81
CA THR A 282 8.55 11.41 7.17
C THR A 282 8.62 11.54 5.66
N LEU A 283 7.84 12.45 5.07
CA LEU A 283 7.73 12.71 3.63
C LEU A 283 8.57 13.91 3.21
N MET A 284 8.76 14.08 1.90
CA MET A 284 9.51 15.22 1.35
C MET A 284 8.85 16.57 1.62
N ALA A 285 7.52 16.60 1.80
CA ALA A 285 6.78 17.84 2.03
C ALA A 285 7.05 18.47 3.41
N ARG A 286 7.44 17.68 4.43
CA ARG A 286 7.83 18.08 5.78
C ARG A 286 6.81 18.82 6.66
N SER A 287 5.84 19.54 6.07
CA SER A 287 4.79 20.24 6.81
C SER A 287 3.46 20.22 6.06
N GLY A 288 2.35 20.31 6.81
CA GLY A 288 1.01 20.44 6.23
C GLY A 288 0.87 21.73 5.40
N ALA A 289 1.54 22.81 5.81
CA ALA A 289 1.54 24.08 5.09
C ALA A 289 2.19 23.96 3.70
N SER A 290 3.31 23.24 3.58
CA SER A 290 3.97 22.99 2.29
C SER A 290 3.09 22.18 1.34
N VAL A 291 2.38 21.16 1.85
CA VAL A 291 1.41 20.39 1.06
C VAL A 291 0.28 21.29 0.55
N ARG A 292 -0.32 22.10 1.44
CA ARG A 292 -1.41 23.01 1.08
C ARG A 292 -0.97 24.01 0.00
N SER A 293 0.18 24.66 0.19
CA SER A 293 0.71 25.63 -0.78
C SER A 293 0.92 25.00 -2.17
N PHE A 294 1.40 23.76 -2.23
CA PHE A 294 1.57 23.04 -3.50
C PHE A 294 0.22 22.74 -4.18
N LEU A 295 -0.78 22.30 -3.41
CA LEU A 295 -2.12 22.03 -3.93
C LEU A 295 -2.81 23.30 -4.42
N ASP A 296 -2.68 24.41 -3.69
CA ASP A 296 -3.24 25.70 -4.08
C ASP A 296 -2.59 26.20 -5.39
N GLU A 297 -1.27 26.10 -5.53
CA GLU A 297 -0.58 26.43 -6.80
C GLU A 297 -1.04 25.54 -7.96
N LEU A 298 -1.21 24.24 -7.71
CA LEU A 298 -1.71 23.31 -8.72
C LEU A 298 -3.14 23.67 -9.15
N ILE A 299 -4.01 23.99 -8.20
CA ILE A 299 -5.38 24.45 -8.48
C ILE A 299 -5.35 25.70 -9.35
N ASP A 300 -4.54 26.70 -8.99
CA ASP A 300 -4.47 27.96 -9.72
C ASP A 300 -3.94 27.76 -11.16
N ARG A 301 -2.93 26.91 -11.33
CA ARG A 301 -2.35 26.61 -12.65
C ARG A 301 -3.26 25.76 -13.53
N THR A 302 -4.07 24.88 -12.94
CA THR A 302 -4.97 23.97 -13.68
C THR A 302 -6.35 24.58 -13.93
N ARG A 303 -6.75 25.60 -13.17
CA ARG A 303 -8.06 26.25 -13.28
C ARG A 303 -8.42 26.70 -14.70
N PRO A 304 -7.56 27.39 -15.48
CA PRO A 304 -7.91 27.80 -16.84
C PRO A 304 -8.20 26.61 -17.78
N PHE A 305 -7.52 25.48 -17.57
CA PHE A 305 -7.75 24.26 -18.35
C PHE A 305 -9.07 23.60 -17.94
N HIS A 306 -9.33 23.52 -16.63
CA HIS A 306 -10.61 23.02 -16.11
C HIS A 306 -11.80 23.84 -16.62
N GLU A 307 -11.70 25.18 -16.62
CA GLU A 307 -12.74 26.08 -17.13
C GLU A 307 -12.98 25.88 -18.62
N ARG A 308 -11.90 25.76 -19.42
CA ARG A 308 -11.99 25.48 -20.86
C ARG A 308 -12.65 24.12 -21.13
N ASP A 309 -12.20 23.08 -20.45
CA ASP A 309 -12.66 21.71 -20.67
C ASP A 309 -14.13 21.57 -20.21
N THR A 310 -14.51 22.23 -19.10
CA THR A 310 -15.90 22.31 -18.65
C THR A 310 -16.77 23.08 -19.65
N GLY A 311 -16.30 24.23 -20.14
CA GLY A 311 -17.04 25.01 -21.14
C GLY A 311 -17.23 24.26 -22.46
N GLU A 312 -16.25 23.47 -22.87
CA GLU A 312 -16.36 22.56 -24.01
C GLU A 312 -17.41 21.47 -23.76
N LEU A 313 -17.39 20.84 -22.59
CA LEU A 313 -18.35 19.80 -22.22
C LEU A 313 -19.78 20.34 -22.18
N GLU A 314 -19.99 21.52 -21.60
CA GLU A 314 -21.27 22.23 -21.59
C GLU A 314 -21.74 22.63 -23.00
N ALA A 315 -20.80 23.06 -23.86
CA ALA A 315 -21.13 23.36 -25.25
C ALA A 315 -21.53 22.10 -26.03
N HIS A 316 -20.84 20.98 -25.79
CA HIS A 316 -21.17 19.67 -26.38
C HIS A 316 -22.54 19.17 -25.89
N ALA A 317 -22.82 19.27 -24.59
CA ALA A 317 -24.13 18.95 -24.00
C ALA A 317 -25.30 19.74 -24.63
N ARG A 318 -25.09 21.04 -24.88
CA ARG A 318 -26.08 21.88 -25.56
C ARG A 318 -26.32 21.45 -27.01
N ARG A 319 -25.24 21.13 -27.76
CA ARG A 319 -25.36 20.68 -29.16
C ARG A 319 -25.98 19.30 -29.30
N SER A 320 -25.75 18.40 -28.34
CA SER A 320 -26.32 17.04 -28.34
C SER A 320 -27.77 16.98 -27.84
N GLY A 321 -28.36 18.13 -27.47
CA GLY A 321 -29.75 18.20 -26.99
C GLY A 321 -29.95 17.82 -25.52
N LEU A 322 -28.88 17.56 -24.76
CA LEU A 322 -28.97 17.30 -23.31
C LEU A 322 -29.38 18.56 -22.52
N GLY A 323 -28.93 19.73 -23.01
CA GLY A 323 -29.19 21.02 -22.38
C GLY A 323 -28.22 21.30 -21.24
N ASP A 324 -28.75 21.43 -20.02
CA ASP A 324 -27.97 21.77 -18.83
C ASP A 324 -27.26 20.54 -18.26
N LEU A 325 -25.94 20.65 -18.06
CA LEU A 325 -25.07 19.57 -17.63
C LEU A 325 -25.12 19.41 -16.11
N ARG A 326 -25.41 18.20 -15.62
CA ARG A 326 -25.43 17.88 -14.18
C ARG A 326 -24.32 16.89 -13.82
N PRO A 327 -23.96 16.73 -12.54
CA PRO A 327 -22.87 15.82 -12.14
C PRO A 327 -22.99 14.39 -12.69
N TRP A 328 -24.20 13.84 -12.74
CA TRP A 328 -24.49 12.51 -13.30
C TRP A 328 -24.48 12.46 -14.85
N ASP A 329 -24.28 13.59 -15.52
CA ASP A 329 -24.13 13.66 -16.98
C ASP A 329 -22.67 13.78 -17.41
N VAL A 330 -21.75 14.15 -16.52
CA VAL A 330 -20.35 14.49 -16.85
C VAL A 330 -19.65 13.31 -17.52
N GLY A 331 -19.67 12.13 -16.90
CA GLY A 331 -19.01 10.93 -17.44
C GLY A 331 -19.55 10.53 -18.80
N TRP A 332 -20.88 10.53 -18.95
CA TRP A 332 -21.56 10.19 -20.20
C TRP A 332 -21.26 11.18 -21.33
N GLN A 333 -21.25 12.49 -21.04
CA GLN A 333 -20.93 13.50 -22.03
C GLN A 333 -19.45 13.44 -22.43
N MET A 334 -18.55 13.20 -21.47
CA MET A 334 -17.12 13.01 -21.74
C MET A 334 -16.88 11.83 -22.67
N GLU A 335 -17.57 10.71 -22.45
CA GLU A 335 -17.45 9.53 -23.30
C GLU A 335 -17.94 9.79 -24.72
N LYS A 336 -19.08 10.49 -24.89
CA LYS A 336 -19.55 10.90 -26.22
C LYS A 336 -18.54 11.78 -26.93
N LEU A 337 -17.99 12.78 -26.24
CA LEU A 337 -16.97 13.66 -26.80
C LEU A 337 -15.67 12.92 -27.14
N ARG A 338 -15.26 11.94 -26.32
CA ARG A 338 -14.08 11.10 -26.56
C ARG A 338 -14.24 10.28 -27.84
N ARG A 339 -15.38 9.61 -28.02
CA ARG A 339 -15.69 8.81 -29.21
C ARG A 339 -15.71 9.67 -30.48
N GLU A 340 -16.33 10.85 -30.42
CA GLU A 340 -16.34 11.80 -31.54
C GLU A 340 -14.94 12.27 -31.96
N ARG A 341 -13.98 12.32 -31.03
CA ARG A 341 -12.63 12.87 -31.27
C ARG A 341 -11.61 11.86 -31.73
N PHE A 342 -11.60 10.67 -31.13
CA PHE A 342 -10.43 9.80 -31.21
C PHE A 342 -10.68 8.50 -31.96
N ASP A 343 -11.92 8.02 -32.09
CA ASP A 343 -12.25 6.76 -32.78
C ASP A 343 -11.35 5.56 -32.37
N VAL A 344 -10.93 5.52 -31.11
CA VAL A 344 -10.13 4.44 -30.51
C VAL A 344 -10.88 3.86 -29.33
N ASP A 345 -10.97 2.52 -29.29
CA ASP A 345 -11.38 1.76 -28.12
C ASP A 345 -10.22 0.88 -27.59
N ASP A 346 -10.29 0.50 -26.32
CA ASP A 346 -9.21 -0.23 -25.64
C ASP A 346 -9.09 -1.69 -26.13
N GLU A 347 -10.16 -2.28 -26.68
CA GLU A 347 -10.14 -3.63 -27.24
C GLU A 347 -9.32 -3.69 -28.54
N MET A 348 -9.35 -2.63 -29.35
CA MET A 348 -8.49 -2.50 -30.53
C MET A 348 -6.99 -2.53 -30.19
N LEU A 349 -6.61 -2.06 -29.00
CA LEU A 349 -5.21 -1.96 -28.56
C LEU A 349 -4.68 -3.26 -27.95
N ARG A 350 -5.55 -4.12 -27.41
CA ARG A 350 -5.17 -5.32 -26.66
C ARG A 350 -4.17 -6.25 -27.37
N PRO A 351 -4.29 -6.55 -28.69
CA PRO A 351 -3.34 -7.42 -29.38
C PRO A 351 -1.90 -6.87 -29.45
N TRP A 352 -1.70 -5.57 -29.20
CA TRP A 352 -0.41 -4.89 -29.32
C TRP A 352 0.42 -4.90 -28.04
N PHE A 353 -0.14 -5.36 -26.92
CA PHE A 353 0.54 -5.38 -25.62
C PHE A 353 0.64 -6.79 -24.99
N PRO A 354 1.18 -7.80 -25.70
CA PRO A 354 1.49 -9.08 -25.07
C PRO A 354 2.59 -8.91 -24.02
N LEU A 355 2.44 -9.59 -22.89
CA LEU A 355 3.28 -9.39 -21.70
C LEU A 355 4.77 -9.57 -21.97
N ASP A 356 5.15 -10.63 -22.70
CA ASP A 356 6.56 -10.92 -23.00
C ASP A 356 7.24 -9.80 -23.80
N GLU A 357 6.53 -9.21 -24.77
CA GLU A 357 7.04 -8.09 -25.58
C GLU A 357 7.14 -6.80 -24.74
N VAL A 358 6.18 -6.56 -23.85
CA VAL A 358 6.22 -5.42 -22.91
C VAL A 358 7.40 -5.57 -21.95
N GLN A 359 7.65 -6.78 -21.43
CA GLN A 359 8.80 -7.05 -20.57
C GLN A 359 10.14 -6.88 -21.31
N ALA A 360 10.23 -7.39 -22.54
CA ALA A 360 11.42 -7.22 -23.38
C ALA A 360 11.71 -5.74 -23.64
N GLY A 361 10.67 -4.96 -23.99
CA GLY A 361 10.80 -3.50 -24.18
C GLY A 361 11.22 -2.78 -22.90
N LEU A 362 10.70 -3.16 -21.74
CA LEU A 362 11.12 -2.61 -20.44
C LEU A 362 12.60 -2.87 -20.17
N PHE A 363 13.08 -4.09 -20.42
CA PHE A 363 14.48 -4.44 -20.20
C PHE A 363 15.42 -3.74 -21.19
N GLU A 364 14.99 -3.57 -22.43
CA GLU A 364 15.74 -2.78 -23.42
C GLU A 364 15.86 -1.31 -23.01
N ILE A 365 14.81 -0.71 -22.43
CA ILE A 365 14.88 0.65 -21.89
C ILE A 365 15.91 0.72 -20.75
N ALA A 366 15.92 -0.27 -19.84
CA ALA A 366 16.88 -0.34 -18.74
C ALA A 366 18.33 -0.47 -19.23
N GLU A 367 18.54 -1.29 -20.27
CA GLU A 367 19.84 -1.43 -20.92
C GLU A 367 20.30 -0.11 -21.56
N ARG A 368 19.46 0.53 -22.36
CA ARG A 368 19.81 1.76 -23.09
C ARG A 368 20.06 2.96 -22.18
N LEU A 369 19.31 3.08 -21.08
CA LEU A 369 19.40 4.24 -20.19
C LEU A 369 20.44 4.05 -19.08
N PHE A 370 20.63 2.83 -18.60
CA PHE A 370 21.42 2.57 -17.39
C PHE A 370 22.57 1.57 -17.60
N GLY A 371 22.74 1.02 -18.81
CA GLY A 371 23.75 0.00 -19.07
C GLY A 371 23.48 -1.32 -18.34
N LEU A 372 22.23 -1.56 -17.92
CA LEU A 372 21.85 -2.72 -17.12
C LEU A 372 21.45 -3.90 -18.01
N SER A 373 22.07 -5.07 -17.78
CA SER A 373 21.63 -6.32 -18.38
C SER A 373 20.70 -7.07 -17.41
N VAL A 374 19.49 -7.37 -17.89
CA VAL A 374 18.51 -8.17 -17.14
C VAL A 374 18.44 -9.56 -17.77
N ARG A 375 18.63 -10.61 -16.95
CA ARG A 375 18.64 -11.99 -17.43
C ARG A 375 17.71 -12.86 -16.62
N ARG A 376 16.81 -13.57 -17.28
CA ARG A 376 15.98 -14.59 -16.65
C ARG A 376 16.88 -15.76 -16.20
N VAL A 377 16.60 -16.27 -15.01
CA VAL A 377 17.24 -17.47 -14.46
C VAL A 377 16.24 -18.62 -14.57
N ASP A 378 16.71 -19.74 -15.10
CA ASP A 378 15.91 -20.96 -15.23
C ASP A 378 15.88 -21.74 -13.91
N ASN A 379 14.75 -22.39 -13.65
CA ASN A 379 14.50 -23.20 -12.45
C ASN A 379 14.82 -22.49 -11.11
N PRO A 380 14.31 -21.26 -10.88
CA PRO A 380 14.55 -20.55 -9.63
C PRO A 380 13.81 -21.18 -8.45
N ALA A 381 14.31 -20.95 -7.24
CA ALA A 381 13.59 -21.25 -6.00
C ALA A 381 12.43 -20.25 -5.82
N VAL A 382 11.24 -20.62 -6.29
CA VAL A 382 10.04 -19.76 -6.29
C VAL A 382 8.86 -20.43 -5.61
N TRP A 383 7.87 -19.61 -5.22
CA TRP A 383 6.63 -20.06 -4.58
C TRP A 383 5.56 -20.55 -5.56
N HIS A 384 5.64 -20.15 -6.83
CA HIS A 384 4.63 -20.50 -7.83
C HIS A 384 5.26 -20.67 -9.23
N PRO A 385 4.80 -21.62 -10.08
CA PRO A 385 5.39 -21.90 -11.39
C PRO A 385 5.38 -20.71 -12.36
N ASP A 386 4.42 -19.81 -12.23
CA ASP A 386 4.33 -18.60 -13.07
C ASP A 386 5.32 -17.50 -12.69
N VAL A 387 6.07 -17.68 -11.59
CA VAL A 387 7.01 -16.67 -11.10
C VAL A 387 8.29 -16.70 -11.91
N GLY A 388 8.63 -15.55 -12.49
CA GLY A 388 9.94 -15.33 -13.09
C GLY A 388 10.95 -14.85 -12.06
N TYR A 389 12.22 -15.24 -12.20
CA TYR A 389 13.34 -14.69 -11.43
C TYR A 389 14.40 -14.15 -12.39
N PHE A 390 14.90 -12.96 -12.12
CA PHE A 390 15.80 -12.23 -12.99
C PHE A 390 16.98 -11.68 -12.21
N GLU A 391 18.18 -11.81 -12.78
CA GLU A 391 19.39 -11.13 -12.31
C GLU A 391 19.59 -9.81 -13.06
N VAL A 392 20.06 -8.80 -12.34
CA VAL A 392 20.45 -7.50 -12.89
C VAL A 392 21.97 -7.37 -12.77
N ARG A 393 22.61 -7.02 -13.88
CA ARG A 393 24.07 -6.86 -13.98
C ARG A 393 24.43 -5.52 -14.61
N ASP A 394 25.56 -4.94 -14.23
CA ASP A 394 26.11 -3.76 -14.90
C ASP A 394 26.83 -4.11 -16.22
N GLU A 395 27.36 -3.08 -16.90
CA GLU A 395 28.13 -3.22 -18.15
C GLU A 395 29.38 -4.08 -18.01
N ALA A 396 29.97 -4.16 -16.81
CA ALA A 396 31.12 -5.00 -16.50
C ALA A 396 30.73 -6.44 -16.14
N GLY A 397 29.43 -6.73 -16.07
CA GLY A 397 28.88 -8.03 -15.69
C GLY A 397 28.77 -8.27 -14.18
N LEU A 398 29.06 -7.26 -13.34
CA LEU A 398 28.88 -7.33 -11.89
C LEU A 398 27.41 -7.54 -11.57
N HIS A 399 27.11 -8.54 -10.74
CA HIS A 399 25.76 -8.77 -10.25
C HIS A 399 25.38 -7.70 -9.22
N LEU A 400 24.36 -6.90 -9.55
CA LEU A 400 23.89 -5.79 -8.71
C LEU A 400 22.73 -6.21 -7.81
N GLY A 401 21.97 -7.23 -8.21
CA GLY A 401 20.80 -7.69 -7.50
C GLY A 401 19.90 -8.54 -8.38
N SER A 402 18.74 -8.91 -7.84
CA SER A 402 17.77 -9.76 -8.53
C SER A 402 16.35 -9.36 -8.16
N PHE A 403 15.39 -9.69 -9.02
CA PHE A 403 13.98 -9.49 -8.74
C PHE A 403 13.13 -10.66 -9.22
N TYR A 404 11.95 -10.80 -8.61
CA TYR A 404 10.93 -11.75 -9.00
C TYR A 404 9.79 -11.02 -9.71
N THR A 405 9.13 -11.70 -10.64
CA THR A 405 7.92 -11.20 -11.29
C THR A 405 6.78 -12.18 -11.14
N ASP A 406 5.64 -11.70 -10.69
CA ASP A 406 4.46 -12.51 -10.45
C ASP A 406 3.24 -11.73 -10.99
N TRP A 407 2.90 -12.00 -12.25
CA TRP A 407 2.01 -11.13 -13.02
C TRP A 407 0.53 -11.51 -12.87
N PHE A 408 0.24 -12.80 -12.77
CA PHE A 408 -1.12 -13.28 -12.92
C PHE A 408 -1.90 -13.21 -11.60
N PRO A 409 -3.21 -12.88 -11.66
CA PRO A 409 -4.09 -12.97 -10.50
C PRO A 409 -4.36 -14.44 -10.16
N ARG A 410 -4.55 -14.73 -8.87
CA ARG A 410 -4.97 -16.04 -8.35
C ARG A 410 -5.63 -15.89 -6.99
N GLU A 411 -6.42 -16.88 -6.59
CA GLU A 411 -7.21 -16.85 -5.35
C GLU A 411 -6.35 -16.70 -4.08
N THR A 412 -5.15 -17.28 -4.07
CA THR A 412 -4.21 -17.21 -2.94
C THR A 412 -3.40 -15.92 -2.88
N LYS A 413 -3.52 -15.03 -3.89
CA LYS A 413 -2.75 -13.80 -4.02
C LYS A 413 -3.62 -12.57 -3.77
N ARG A 414 -3.09 -11.61 -3.01
CA ARG A 414 -3.77 -10.32 -2.82
C ARG A 414 -3.91 -9.56 -4.15
N GLN A 415 -4.98 -8.77 -4.27
CA GLN A 415 -5.26 -8.00 -5.47
C GLN A 415 -4.38 -6.74 -5.60
N GLY A 416 -4.27 -6.21 -6.82
CA GLY A 416 -3.49 -5.00 -7.13
C GLY A 416 -2.06 -5.29 -7.62
N ALA A 417 -1.24 -4.25 -7.66
CA ALA A 417 0.17 -4.33 -8.06
C ALA A 417 1.05 -3.63 -7.00
N TRP A 418 2.19 -4.24 -6.67
CA TRP A 418 3.12 -3.72 -5.69
C TRP A 418 4.55 -4.18 -5.98
N MET A 419 5.49 -3.51 -5.33
CA MET A 419 6.89 -3.94 -5.22
C MET A 419 7.22 -4.13 -3.75
N ASP A 420 7.99 -5.16 -3.43
CA ASP A 420 8.45 -5.46 -2.08
C ASP A 420 9.93 -5.91 -2.13
N SER A 421 10.64 -5.71 -1.04
CA SER A 421 12.05 -6.09 -0.88
C SER A 421 12.21 -7.25 0.09
N LEU A 422 12.90 -8.32 -0.35
CA LEU A 422 13.17 -9.49 0.49
C LEU A 422 14.48 -9.39 1.26
N VAL A 423 15.52 -8.94 0.56
CA VAL A 423 16.86 -8.68 1.10
C VAL A 423 17.29 -7.32 0.56
N SER A 424 17.48 -6.35 1.46
CA SER A 424 17.88 -5.00 1.09
C SER A 424 19.40 -4.88 1.02
N GLY A 425 19.89 -4.24 -0.04
CA GLY A 425 21.29 -3.88 -0.22
C GLY A 425 21.80 -2.89 0.84
N GLY A 426 22.88 -3.21 1.55
CA GLY A 426 23.53 -2.31 2.50
C GLY A 426 24.94 -1.88 2.07
N PRO A 427 25.40 -0.64 2.36
CA PRO A 427 26.77 -0.22 2.05
C PRO A 427 27.77 -1.09 2.83
N ALA A 428 28.57 -1.86 2.10
CA ALA A 428 29.71 -2.56 2.66
C ALA A 428 30.87 -1.56 2.91
N PRO A 429 31.76 -1.83 3.89
CA PRO A 429 32.95 -1.01 4.14
C PRO A 429 33.86 -0.79 2.90
N GLY A 430 33.73 -1.64 1.87
CA GLY A 430 34.44 -1.53 0.59
C GLY A 430 33.68 -0.81 -0.54
N GLY A 431 32.54 -0.18 -0.27
CA GLY A 431 31.75 0.56 -1.26
C GLY A 431 30.85 -0.29 -2.16
N GLY A 432 30.76 -1.60 -1.92
CA GLY A 432 29.76 -2.48 -2.55
C GLY A 432 28.42 -2.44 -1.81
N PHE A 433 27.37 -3.00 -2.43
CA PHE A 433 26.11 -3.29 -1.76
C PHE A 433 26.05 -4.80 -1.46
N ARG A 434 25.61 -5.17 -0.26
CA ARG A 434 25.37 -6.58 0.10
C ARG A 434 23.89 -6.85 0.22
#